data_AF-A0A076HWF6-F1
#
_entry.id   AF-A0A076HWF6-F1
#
_cell.length_a   1.000
_cell.length_b   1.000
_cell.length_c   1.000
_cell.angle_alpha   90.00
_cell.angle_beta   90.00
_cell.angle_gamma   90.00
#
_symmetry.space_group_name_H-M   'P 1'
#
loop_
_entity.id
_entity.type
_entity.pdbx_description
1 polymer ?
#
loop_
_entity_poly.entity_id
_entity_poly.type
_entity_poly.pdbx_seq_one_letter_code
_entity_poly.pdbx_strand_id
1 'polypeptide(L)'
;MLQMMISKRLGRRQFHFTVQGANLHEVVTEYERLSFPDVAKCGICGSDNLDLTARVAQDKFKYTSLRCLDCRADVTFGKRQEDDQTYFLRKNEEGKLDWRAYEKGN
;
A
#
# COMPACT_ATOMS: atom_id res chain seq x y z
N MET A 1 -17.81 -2.89 -20.56
CA MET A 1 -16.62 -2.76 -19.70
C MET A 1 -16.82 -1.52 -18.86
N LEU A 2 -16.85 -1.69 -17.54
CA LEU A 2 -17.05 -0.62 -16.57
C LEU A 2 -15.70 -0.22 -15.98
N GLN A 3 -15.55 1.05 -15.63
CA GLN A 3 -14.33 1.59 -15.04
C GLN A 3 -14.68 2.43 -13.81
N MET A 4 -13.85 2.35 -12.78
CA MET A 4 -13.96 3.18 -11.59
C MET A 4 -12.58 3.76 -11.25
N MET A 5 -12.55 5.08 -11.02
CA MET A 5 -11.34 5.77 -10.57
C MET A 5 -11.38 5.91 -9.06
N ILE A 6 -10.30 5.50 -8.41
CA ILE A 6 -10.12 5.52 -6.97
C ILE A 6 -8.94 6.44 -6.70
N SER A 7 -9.15 7.45 -5.85
CA SER A 7 -8.07 8.33 -5.42
C SER A 7 -7.68 7.98 -3.99
N LYS A 8 -6.39 7.78 -3.75
CA LYS A 8 -5.83 7.57 -2.41
C LYS A 8 -4.82 8.66 -2.11
N ARG A 9 -4.90 9.24 -0.92
CA ARG A 9 -3.94 10.26 -0.47
C ARG A 9 -2.86 9.58 0.37
N LEU A 10 -1.63 9.67 -0.11
CA LEU A 10 -0.45 9.12 0.54
C LEU A 10 0.55 10.27 0.72
N GLY A 11 0.60 10.78 1.95
CA GLY A 11 1.36 11.96 2.29
C GLY A 11 0.79 13.21 1.61
N ARG A 12 1.70 13.93 0.96
CA ARG A 12 1.39 15.08 0.11
C ARG A 12 0.92 14.71 -1.31
N ARG A 13 1.06 13.44 -1.71
CA ARG A 13 0.72 12.98 -3.07
C ARG A 13 -0.67 12.33 -3.11
N GLN A 14 -1.35 12.52 -4.22
CA GLN A 14 -2.59 11.81 -4.54
C GLN A 14 -2.30 10.78 -5.62
N PHE A 15 -2.66 9.53 -5.37
CA PHE A 15 -2.50 8.42 -6.29
C PHE A 15 -3.86 8.06 -6.87
N HIS A 16 -3.96 8.03 -8.19
CA HIS A 16 -5.16 7.66 -8.90
C HIS A 16 -5.00 6.23 -9.43
N PHE A 17 -5.88 5.34 -8.99
CA PHE A 17 -5.97 3.96 -9.46
C PHE A 17 -7.23 3.83 -10.31
N THR A 18 -7.11 3.25 -11.49
CA THR A 18 -8.26 2.92 -12.33
C THR A 18 -8.45 1.42 -12.29
N VAL A 19 -9.60 0.97 -11.78
CA VAL A 19 -10.01 -0.44 -11.81
C VAL A 19 -11.03 -0.65 -12.92
N GLN A 20 -10.97 -1.81 -13.58
CA GLN A 20 -11.84 -2.17 -14.70
C GLN A 20 -12.42 -3.57 -14.49
N GLY A 21 -13.66 -3.77 -14.95
CA GLY A 21 -14.35 -5.05 -14.84
C GLY A 21 -15.45 -5.21 -15.90
N ALA A 22 -15.89 -6.44 -16.12
CA ALA A 22 -16.95 -6.76 -17.08
C ALA A 22 -18.33 -6.29 -16.57
N ASN A 23 -18.53 -6.31 -15.25
CA ASN A 23 -19.78 -5.92 -14.58
C ASN A 23 -19.49 -5.16 -13.27
N LEU A 24 -20.54 -4.67 -12.61
CA LEU A 24 -20.41 -3.89 -11.38
C LEU A 24 -19.75 -4.70 -10.26
N HIS A 25 -20.09 -5.99 -10.14
CA HIS A 25 -19.57 -6.87 -9.10
C HIS A 25 -18.04 -6.99 -9.19
N GLU A 26 -17.49 -7.22 -10.39
CA GLU A 26 -16.04 -7.28 -10.60
C GLU A 26 -15.35 -5.95 -10.28
N VAL A 27 -15.92 -4.82 -10.71
CA VAL A 27 -15.35 -3.49 -10.42
C VAL A 27 -15.30 -3.21 -8.92
N VAL A 28 -16.34 -3.59 -8.18
CA VAL A 28 -16.40 -3.46 -6.72
C VAL A 28 -15.41 -4.42 -6.05
N THR A 29 -15.29 -5.66 -6.52
CA THR A 29 -14.30 -6.63 -6.03
C THR A 29 -12.86 -6.10 -6.20
N GLU A 30 -12.51 -5.55 -7.36
CA GLU A 30 -11.17 -4.95 -7.56
C GLU A 30 -10.94 -3.71 -6.68
N TYR A 31 -11.98 -2.96 -6.38
CA TYR A 31 -11.91 -1.86 -5.42
C TYR A 31 -11.67 -2.34 -4.00
N GLU A 32 -12.39 -3.37 -3.57
CA GLU A 32 -12.24 -3.95 -2.23
C GLU A 32 -10.83 -4.52 -2.02
N ARG A 33 -10.15 -4.98 -3.08
CA ARG A 33 -8.75 -5.40 -3.04
C ARG A 33 -7.77 -4.27 -2.70
N LEU A 34 -8.13 -3.01 -2.95
CA LEU A 34 -7.36 -1.83 -2.54
C LEU A 34 -7.79 -1.38 -1.13
N SER A 35 -7.79 -2.33 -0.18
CA SER A 35 -8.28 -2.19 1.20
C SER A 35 -7.30 -1.47 2.13
N PHE A 36 -6.73 -0.36 1.68
CA PHE A 36 -5.90 0.49 2.53
C PHE A 36 -6.48 1.90 2.68
N PRO A 37 -6.42 2.48 3.89
CA PRO A 37 -6.83 3.86 4.11
C PRO A 37 -5.82 4.84 3.53
N ASP A 38 -6.23 6.09 3.43
CA ASP A 38 -5.31 7.20 3.18
C ASP A 38 -4.30 7.31 4.33
N VAL A 39 -3.04 7.60 3.99
CA VAL A 39 -1.94 7.69 4.95
C VAL A 39 -1.38 9.09 4.88
N ALA A 40 -1.75 9.96 5.81
CA ALA A 40 -1.38 11.37 5.77
C ALA A 40 0.11 11.62 6.07
N LYS A 41 0.73 10.82 6.94
CA LYS A 41 2.10 11.03 7.44
C LYS A 41 2.79 9.70 7.74
N CYS A 42 4.12 9.72 7.74
CA CYS A 42 4.96 8.64 8.22
C CYS A 42 4.72 8.40 9.71
N GLY A 43 4.49 7.15 10.11
CA GLY A 43 4.29 6.78 11.52
C GLY A 43 5.55 6.85 12.38
N ILE A 44 6.73 7.04 11.77
CA ILE A 44 8.02 7.14 12.48
C ILE A 44 8.46 8.60 12.65
N CYS A 45 8.67 9.32 11.53
CA CYS A 45 9.20 10.68 11.58
C CYS A 45 8.14 11.78 11.40
N GLY A 46 6.88 11.43 11.11
CA GLY A 46 5.81 12.40 10.90
C GLY A 46 5.85 13.16 9.55
N SER A 47 6.79 12.84 8.66
CA SER A 47 6.88 13.44 7.33
C SER A 47 5.69 13.04 6.43
N ASP A 48 5.26 13.95 5.57
CA ASP A 48 4.28 13.71 4.50
C ASP A 48 4.92 13.34 3.16
N ASN A 49 6.25 13.19 3.11
CA ASN A 49 7.01 12.82 1.93
C ASN A 49 7.01 11.30 1.74
N LEU A 50 5.85 10.76 1.36
CA LEU A 50 5.61 9.33 1.16
C LEU A 50 5.57 8.98 -0.32
N ASP A 51 6.05 7.78 -0.66
CA ASP A 51 6.03 7.24 -2.03
C ASP A 51 5.70 5.75 -2.06
N LEU A 52 5.00 5.32 -3.10
CA LEU A 52 4.72 3.90 -3.34
C LEU A 52 5.89 3.28 -4.07
N THR A 53 6.42 2.19 -3.52
CA THR A 53 7.53 1.45 -4.12
C THR A 53 7.13 -0.01 -4.30
N ALA A 54 7.43 -0.57 -5.46
CA ALA A 54 7.32 -2.00 -5.72
C ALA A 54 8.73 -2.58 -5.86
N ARG A 55 9.01 -3.66 -5.15
CA ARG A 55 10.29 -4.39 -5.21
C ARG A 55 10.02 -5.85 -5.51
N VAL A 56 10.87 -6.44 -6.34
CA VAL A 56 10.90 -7.89 -6.58
C VAL A 56 12.11 -8.44 -5.83
N ALA A 57 11.87 -9.27 -4.81
CA ALA A 57 12.94 -9.93 -4.08
C ALA A 57 13.15 -11.35 -4.64
N GLN A 58 14.42 -11.68 -4.94
CA GLN A 58 14.87 -13.01 -5.37
C GLN A 58 14.02 -13.62 -6.52
N ASP A 59 13.58 -12.79 -7.47
CA ASP A 59 12.75 -13.17 -8.64
C ASP A 59 11.44 -13.95 -8.35
N LYS A 60 11.04 -14.06 -7.09
CA LYS A 60 9.89 -14.88 -6.66
C LYS A 60 8.84 -14.10 -5.90
N PHE A 61 9.23 -13.05 -5.17
CA PHE A 61 8.32 -12.34 -4.29
C PHE A 61 8.19 -10.86 -4.69
N LYS A 62 6.99 -10.48 -5.14
CA LYS A 62 6.62 -9.10 -5.43
C LYS A 62 6.08 -8.44 -4.17
N TYR A 63 6.80 -7.45 -3.66
CA TYR A 63 6.41 -6.65 -2.51
C TYR A 63 6.07 -5.24 -2.95
N THR A 64 4.90 -4.76 -2.55
CA THR A 64 4.57 -3.34 -2.59
C THR A 64 4.77 -2.80 -1.17
N SER A 65 5.41 -1.64 -1.03
CA SER A 65 5.53 -0.94 0.24
C SER A 65 5.37 0.56 0.07
N LEU A 66 4.83 1.21 1.10
CA LEU A 66 4.77 2.65 1.21
C LEU A 66 6.01 3.13 1.98
N ARG A 67 6.87 3.88 1.31
CA ARG A 67 8.16 4.33 1.84
C ARG A 67 8.15 5.82 2.13
N CYS A 68 8.67 6.21 3.29
CA CYS A 68 9.01 7.60 3.58
C CYS A 68 10.36 7.96 2.95
N LEU A 69 10.41 9.03 2.17
CA LEU A 69 11.64 9.45 1.50
C LEU A 69 12.61 10.17 2.46
N ASP A 70 12.13 10.66 3.60
CA ASP A 70 12.96 11.41 4.55
C ASP A 70 13.69 10.48 5.55
N CYS A 71 12.95 9.65 6.30
CA CYS A 71 13.54 8.71 7.25
C CYS A 71 13.81 7.32 6.68
N ARG A 72 13.42 7.08 5.41
CA ARG A 72 13.53 5.80 4.70
C ARG A 72 12.70 4.64 5.27
N ALA A 73 11.96 4.86 6.36
CA ALA A 73 11.04 3.88 6.93
C ALA A 73 9.99 3.46 5.92
N ASP A 74 9.54 2.23 5.98
CA ASP A 74 8.52 1.70 5.08
C ASP A 74 7.50 0.83 5.80
N VAL A 75 6.28 0.84 5.28
CA VAL A 75 5.21 -0.08 5.68
C VAL A 75 4.88 -0.97 4.49
N THR A 76 5.08 -2.26 4.65
CA THR A 76 4.83 -3.25 3.60
C THR A 76 3.34 -3.54 3.49
N PHE A 77 2.84 -3.63 2.26
CA PHE A 77 1.51 -4.14 2.00
C PHE A 77 1.51 -5.66 2.23
N GLY A 78 0.63 -6.12 3.11
CA GLY A 78 0.36 -7.53 3.32
C GLY A 78 -0.48 -8.10 2.18
N LYS A 79 -0.30 -9.41 1.96
CA LYS A 79 -1.16 -10.28 1.16
C LYS A 79 -1.54 -11.46 2.03
N ARG A 80 -2.76 -11.99 1.92
CA ARG A 80 -3.11 -13.25 2.60
C ARG A 80 -2.53 -14.41 1.79
N GLN A 81 -2.14 -15.50 2.45
CA GLN A 81 -1.68 -16.70 1.72
C GLN A 81 -2.80 -17.34 0.90
N GLU A 82 -4.05 -17.21 1.35
CA GLU A 82 -5.24 -17.75 0.68
C GLU A 82 -5.81 -16.80 -0.39
N ASP A 83 -5.44 -15.51 -0.35
CA ASP A 83 -5.88 -14.47 -1.30
C ASP A 83 -4.72 -13.50 -1.55
N ASP A 84 -4.04 -13.73 -2.68
CA ASP A 84 -2.87 -12.95 -3.13
C ASP A 84 -3.24 -11.66 -3.87
N GLN A 85 -4.54 -11.40 -4.06
CA GLN A 85 -5.08 -10.29 -4.84
C GLN A 85 -5.48 -9.10 -3.96
N THR A 86 -5.79 -9.32 -2.68
CA THR A 86 -6.12 -8.26 -1.73
C THR A 86 -4.87 -7.63 -1.10
N TYR A 87 -4.69 -6.33 -1.30
CA TYR A 87 -3.62 -5.54 -0.70
C TYR A 87 -4.16 -4.76 0.51
N PHE A 88 -3.57 -5.01 1.68
CA PHE A 88 -3.85 -4.24 2.89
C PHE A 88 -2.54 -3.74 3.51
N LEU A 89 -2.57 -2.59 4.18
CA LEU A 89 -1.40 -2.15 4.95
C LEU A 89 -1.25 -3.02 6.19
N ARG A 90 -0.06 -3.57 6.40
CA ARG A 90 0.21 -4.39 7.59
C ARG A 90 0.02 -3.56 8.85
N LYS A 91 -0.70 -4.14 9.82
CA LYS A 91 -0.86 -3.58 11.16
C LYS A 91 -0.03 -4.38 12.16
N ASN A 92 0.42 -3.71 13.21
CA ASN A 92 1.08 -4.33 14.36
C ASN A 92 0.05 -4.89 15.35
N GLU A 93 0.53 -5.50 16.45
CA GLU A 93 -0.32 -6.07 17.51
C GLU A 93 -1.21 -5.01 18.21
N GLU A 94 -0.79 -3.74 18.18
CA GLU A 94 -1.57 -2.60 18.69
C GLU A 94 -2.63 -2.08 17.69
N GLY A 95 -2.76 -2.68 16.51
CA GLY A 95 -3.69 -2.26 15.46
C GLY A 95 -3.27 -0.99 14.70
N LYS A 96 -2.07 -0.47 14.93
CA LYS A 96 -1.46 0.66 14.19
C LYS A 96 -0.72 0.13 12.96
N LEU A 97 -0.44 1.01 11.99
CA LEU A 97 0.37 0.66 10.81
C LEU A 97 1.78 0.19 11.24
N ASP A 98 2.20 -0.99 10.77
CA ASP A 98 3.51 -1.59 11.06
C ASP A 98 4.62 -0.89 10.27
N TRP A 99 4.91 0.36 10.64
CA TRP A 99 6.02 1.10 10.08
C TRP A 99 7.34 0.51 10.57
N ARG A 100 8.17 0.06 9.63
CA ARG A 100 9.51 -0.45 9.93
C ARG A 100 10.52 0.65 9.69
N ALA A 101 11.33 0.94 10.70
CA ALA A 101 12.46 1.85 10.55
C ALA A 101 13.47 1.28 9.55
N TYR A 102 14.14 2.15 8.80
CA TYR A 102 15.19 1.72 7.90
C TYR A 102 16.42 1.29 8.71
N GLU A 103 16.55 -0.02 8.92
CA GLU A 103 17.79 -0.60 9.42
C GLU A 103 18.77 -0.69 8.25
N LYS A 104 19.75 0.21 8.25
CA LYS A 104 20.88 0.11 7.35
C LYS A 104 21.66 -1.12 7.79
N GLY A 105 21.48 -2.23 7.07
CA GLY A 105 22.18 -3.48 7.32
C GLY A 105 23.67 -3.20 7.54
N ASN A 106 24.17 -3.64 8.68
CA ASN A 106 25.57 -3.56 9.07
C ASN A 106 26.40 -4.49 8.17
#